data_AF-A0AAX1F629-F1
#
_entry.id   AF-A0AAX1F629-F1
#
_cell.length_a   1.000
_cell.length_b   1.000
_cell.length_c   1.000
_cell.angle_alpha   90.00
_cell.angle_beta   90.00
_cell.angle_gamma   90.00
#
_symmetry.space_group_name_H-M   'P 1'
#
loop_
_entity.id
_entity.type
_entity.pdbx_description
1 polymer ?
#
loop_
_entity_poly.entity_id
_entity_poly.type
_entity_poly.pdbx_seq_one_letter_code
_entity_poly.pdbx_strand_id
1 'polypeptide(L)'
;MSENKSYTDPRIIKTHRAIREAFVDLLHEKPFAQIAVQDILERAPVNRSTFYKYYSGKSDLAGKMIADFKAEYSRYILTRFQAGSFDVFLNMMPEASDWVHSRRRLILALWKVDTRRHHLYRDMHKLIKQQFLHFAHTLPNVSPGKDWDYQADMLATLILGSMNYFFSRDLPLHLPEVYQAWAEMSQLLLT
;
A
#
# COMPACT_ATOMS: atom_id res chain seq x y z
N MET A 1 12.07 -33.26 -10.26
CA MET A 1 12.28 -32.20 -9.24
C MET A 1 13.37 -31.28 -9.75
N SER A 2 13.01 -30.19 -10.43
CA SER A 2 13.95 -29.15 -10.88
C SER A 2 13.90 -28.00 -9.89
N GLU A 3 14.94 -27.88 -9.05
CA GLU A 3 15.09 -26.81 -8.07
C GLU A 3 14.95 -25.44 -8.71
N ASN A 4 14.20 -24.58 -8.05
CA ASN A 4 13.86 -23.21 -8.42
C ASN A 4 15.08 -22.28 -8.31
N LYS A 5 16.12 -22.54 -9.11
CA LYS A 5 17.40 -21.80 -9.14
C LYS A 5 17.29 -20.36 -9.66
N SER A 6 16.11 -19.97 -10.16
CA SER A 6 15.86 -18.68 -10.83
C SER A 6 15.59 -17.51 -9.88
N TYR A 7 15.20 -17.75 -8.62
CA TYR A 7 14.84 -16.67 -7.69
C TYR A 7 15.98 -16.21 -6.77
N THR A 8 17.14 -16.85 -6.84
CA THR A 8 18.31 -16.55 -5.99
C THR A 8 19.51 -15.98 -6.76
N ASP A 9 19.49 -15.95 -8.10
CA ASP A 9 20.57 -15.35 -8.87
C ASP A 9 20.63 -13.83 -8.62
N PRO A 10 21.73 -13.30 -8.05
CA PRO A 10 21.89 -11.87 -7.79
C PRO A 10 21.71 -10.99 -9.04
N ARG A 11 22.01 -11.50 -10.24
CA ARG A 11 21.83 -10.78 -11.50
C ARG A 11 20.36 -10.58 -11.82
N ILE A 12 19.53 -11.59 -11.56
CA ILE A 12 18.08 -11.52 -11.74
C ILE A 12 17.50 -10.51 -10.75
N ILE A 13 17.90 -10.59 -9.47
CA ILE A 13 17.46 -9.64 -8.42
C ILE A 13 17.83 -8.20 -8.79
N LYS A 14 19.08 -7.96 -9.22
CA LYS A 14 19.55 -6.63 -9.65
C LYS A 14 18.76 -6.10 -10.85
N THR A 15 18.45 -6.98 -11.81
CA THR A 15 17.64 -6.64 -12.99
C THR A 15 16.21 -6.23 -12.61
N HIS A 16 15.54 -7.03 -11.78
CA HIS A 16 14.19 -6.71 -11.30
C HIS A 16 14.18 -5.40 -10.50
N ARG A 17 15.18 -5.19 -9.63
CA ARG A 17 15.32 -3.96 -8.85
C ARG A 17 15.45 -2.74 -9.77
N ALA A 18 16.38 -2.78 -10.72
CA ALA A 18 16.60 -1.69 -11.66
C ALA A 18 15.33 -1.32 -12.46
N ILE A 19 14.59 -2.33 -12.96
CA ILE A 19 13.35 -2.10 -13.70
C ILE A 19 12.27 -1.48 -12.81
N ARG A 20 12.11 -2.01 -11.59
CA ARG A 20 11.07 -1.54 -10.64
C ARG A 20 11.36 -0.13 -10.14
N GLU A 21 12.62 0.18 -9.84
CA GLU A 21 13.06 1.53 -9.43
C GLU A 21 12.80 2.54 -10.55
N ALA A 22 13.25 2.26 -11.77
CA ALA A 22 12.98 3.12 -12.92
C ALA A 22 11.48 3.38 -13.13
N PHE A 23 10.65 2.35 -12.97
CA PHE A 23 9.21 2.49 -13.10
C PHE A 23 8.56 3.31 -11.97
N VAL A 24 9.03 3.15 -10.72
CA VAL A 24 8.60 3.99 -9.59
C VAL A 24 8.97 5.46 -9.83
N ASP A 25 10.18 5.72 -10.31
CA ASP A 25 10.64 7.07 -10.64
C ASP A 25 9.74 7.71 -11.70
N LEU A 26 9.45 6.98 -12.78
CA LEU A 26 8.59 7.45 -13.86
C LEU A 26 7.15 7.72 -13.40
N LEU A 27 6.61 6.89 -12.49
CA LEU A 27 5.29 7.13 -11.89
C LEU A 27 5.28 8.41 -11.05
N HIS A 28 6.39 8.78 -10.41
CA HIS A 28 6.48 10.05 -9.71
C HIS A 28 6.48 11.25 -10.67
N GLU A 29 7.04 11.09 -11.86
CA GLU A 29 7.21 12.17 -12.85
C GLU A 29 6.01 12.37 -13.78
N LYS A 30 5.33 11.31 -14.21
CA LYS A 30 4.25 11.40 -15.20
C LYS A 30 3.13 10.37 -14.99
N PRO A 31 1.91 10.61 -15.53
CA PRO A 31 0.81 9.66 -15.42
C PRO A 31 1.14 8.29 -16.03
N PHE A 32 0.65 7.20 -15.41
CA PHE A 32 0.87 5.83 -15.87
C PHE A 32 0.53 5.61 -17.37
N ALA A 33 -0.50 6.29 -17.87
CA ALA A 33 -0.92 6.21 -19.27
C ALA A 33 0.14 6.73 -20.27
N GLN A 34 1.00 7.67 -19.84
CA GLN A 34 2.05 8.29 -20.65
C GLN A 34 3.41 7.59 -20.52
N ILE A 35 3.53 6.60 -19.63
CA ILE A 35 4.75 5.80 -19.51
C ILE A 35 4.76 4.76 -20.63
N ALA A 36 5.83 4.73 -21.42
CA ALA A 36 6.14 3.68 -22.38
C ALA A 36 7.17 2.70 -21.80
N VAL A 37 7.27 1.49 -22.36
CA VAL A 37 8.34 0.55 -22.00
C VAL A 37 9.72 1.16 -22.32
N GLN A 38 9.80 1.97 -23.36
CA GLN A 38 11.04 2.65 -23.75
C GLN A 38 11.55 3.59 -22.65
N ASP A 39 10.68 4.37 -22.00
CA ASP A 39 11.07 5.23 -20.87
C ASP A 39 11.72 4.42 -19.73
N ILE A 40 11.18 3.23 -19.46
CA ILE A 40 11.69 2.34 -18.40
C ILE A 40 13.08 1.83 -18.78
N LEU A 41 13.28 1.46 -20.06
CA LEU A 41 14.56 0.97 -20.58
C LEU A 41 15.64 2.06 -20.62
N GLU A 42 15.26 3.33 -20.82
CA GLU A 42 16.19 4.45 -20.82
C GLU A 42 16.73 4.75 -19.41
N ARG A 43 15.93 4.49 -18.37
CA ARG A 43 16.31 4.73 -16.98
C ARG A 43 16.88 3.50 -16.28
N ALA A 44 16.48 2.29 -16.68
CA ALA A 44 17.02 1.05 -16.12
C ALA A 44 18.19 0.54 -16.97
N PRO A 45 19.35 0.16 -16.38
CA PRO A 45 20.48 -0.43 -17.10
C PRO A 45 20.21 -1.87 -17.55
N VAL A 46 19.20 -2.08 -18.40
CA VAL A 46 18.76 -3.38 -18.91
C VAL A 46 18.39 -3.25 -20.39
N ASN A 47 18.69 -4.29 -21.17
CA ASN A 47 18.29 -4.31 -22.57
C ASN A 47 16.80 -4.71 -22.73
N ARG A 48 16.23 -4.42 -23.91
CA ARG A 48 14.83 -4.69 -24.23
C ARG A 48 14.47 -6.17 -24.11
N SER A 49 15.31 -7.08 -24.59
CA SER A 49 15.05 -8.53 -24.53
C SER A 49 14.99 -9.03 -23.08
N THR A 50 15.84 -8.50 -22.20
CA THR A 50 15.82 -8.78 -20.76
C THR A 50 14.53 -8.29 -20.11
N PHE A 51 14.03 -7.10 -20.46
CA PHE A 51 12.74 -6.65 -19.94
C PHE A 51 11.61 -7.61 -20.34
N TYR A 52 11.50 -7.93 -21.64
CA TYR A 52 10.43 -8.80 -22.15
C TYR A 52 10.54 -10.26 -21.70
N LYS A 53 11.72 -10.70 -21.24
CA LYS A 53 11.89 -11.98 -20.54
C LYS A 53 11.09 -12.04 -19.23
N TYR A 54 10.99 -10.93 -18.50
CA TYR A 54 10.37 -10.90 -17.17
C TYR A 54 8.98 -10.24 -17.17
N TYR A 55 8.72 -9.34 -18.10
CA TYR A 55 7.49 -8.55 -18.15
C TYR A 55 6.96 -8.43 -19.57
N SER A 56 5.68 -8.79 -19.79
CA SER A 56 5.07 -8.65 -21.12
C SER A 56 4.80 -7.20 -21.53
N GLY A 57 4.91 -6.26 -20.59
CA GLY A 57 4.78 -4.82 -20.80
C GLY A 57 4.64 -4.07 -19.47
N LYS A 58 4.47 -2.74 -19.53
CA LYS A 58 4.32 -1.90 -18.33
C LYS A 58 3.14 -2.30 -17.44
N SER A 59 2.06 -2.82 -18.03
CA SER A 59 0.89 -3.24 -17.26
C SER A 59 1.13 -4.53 -16.49
N ASP A 60 1.92 -5.47 -17.03
CA ASP A 60 2.30 -6.69 -16.33
C ASP A 60 3.30 -6.38 -15.21
N LEU A 61 4.25 -5.48 -15.45
CA LEU A 61 5.14 -4.94 -14.42
C LEU A 61 4.36 -4.34 -13.26
N ALA A 62 3.41 -3.44 -13.55
CA ALA A 62 2.57 -2.82 -12.52
C ALA A 62 1.76 -3.86 -11.75
N GLY A 63 1.15 -4.82 -12.44
CA GLY A 63 0.39 -5.89 -11.82
C GLY A 63 1.20 -6.75 -10.85
N LYS A 64 2.40 -7.17 -11.25
CA LYS A 64 3.31 -7.93 -10.39
C LYS A 64 3.74 -7.11 -9.16
N MET A 65 4.08 -5.83 -9.34
CA MET A 65 4.47 -4.97 -8.21
C MET A 65 3.32 -4.74 -7.23
N ILE A 66 2.09 -4.56 -7.73
CA ILE A 66 0.89 -4.41 -6.90
C ILE A 66 0.58 -5.72 -6.16
N ALA A 67 0.67 -6.86 -6.84
CA ALA A 67 0.44 -8.17 -6.22
C ALA A 67 1.46 -8.44 -5.09
N ASP A 68 2.76 -8.21 -5.36
CA ASP A 68 3.82 -8.35 -4.36
C ASP A 68 3.57 -7.45 -3.14
N PHE A 69 3.29 -6.16 -3.38
CA PHE A 69 3.01 -5.22 -2.30
C PHE A 69 1.75 -5.60 -1.52
N LYS A 70 0.66 -6.02 -2.18
CA LYS A 70 -0.57 -6.46 -1.51
C LYS A 70 -0.30 -7.65 -0.59
N ALA A 71 0.52 -8.60 -1.02
CA ALA A 71 0.88 -9.75 -0.19
C ALA A 71 1.71 -9.35 1.05
N GLU A 72 2.61 -8.39 0.92
CA GLU A 72 3.31 -7.79 2.07
C GLU A 72 2.35 -7.01 2.99
N TYR A 73 1.52 -6.14 2.42
CA TYR A 73 0.60 -5.29 3.16
C TYR A 73 -0.48 -6.07 3.90
N SER A 74 -1.02 -7.14 3.29
CA SER A 74 -1.98 -8.02 3.95
C SER A 74 -1.39 -8.70 5.18
N ARG A 75 -0.12 -9.14 5.14
CA ARG A 75 0.57 -9.71 6.30
C ARG A 75 0.78 -8.66 7.38
N TYR A 76 1.21 -7.46 6.98
CA TYR A 76 1.38 -6.33 7.89
C TYR A 76 0.07 -5.99 8.62
N ILE A 77 -1.06 -5.85 7.89
CA ILE A 77 -2.36 -5.57 8.52
C ILE A 77 -2.80 -6.72 9.42
N LEU A 78 -2.72 -7.97 8.96
CA LEU A 78 -3.19 -9.13 9.72
C LEU A 78 -2.53 -9.20 11.10
N THR A 79 -1.21 -9.06 11.17
CA THR A 79 -0.46 -9.02 12.44
C THR A 79 -0.97 -7.92 13.37
N ARG A 80 -1.36 -6.76 12.84
CA ARG A 80 -1.85 -5.62 13.63
C ARG A 80 -3.26 -5.82 14.16
N PHE A 81 -4.14 -6.49 13.42
CA PHE A 81 -5.52 -6.79 13.87
C PHE A 81 -5.61 -8.04 14.76
N GLN A 82 -4.72 -9.03 14.59
CA GLN A 82 -4.70 -10.25 15.41
C GLN A 82 -4.10 -10.05 16.81
N ALA A 83 -3.31 -9.00 17.03
CA ALA A 83 -2.68 -8.71 18.34
C ALA A 83 -3.67 -8.34 19.47
N GLY A 84 -4.98 -8.43 19.23
CA GLY A 84 -5.97 -8.57 20.30
C GLY A 84 -6.65 -7.30 20.80
N SER A 85 -6.31 -6.10 20.35
CA SER A 85 -7.22 -4.95 20.51
C SER A 85 -6.87 -3.77 19.60
N PHE A 86 -7.89 -3.10 19.10
CA PHE A 86 -7.82 -1.76 18.49
C PHE A 86 -7.19 -0.72 19.45
N ASP A 87 -7.07 -1.02 20.75
CA ASP A 87 -6.32 -0.23 21.73
C ASP A 87 -4.79 -0.34 21.57
N VAL A 88 -4.24 -1.50 21.14
CA VAL A 88 -2.82 -1.62 20.73
C VAL A 88 -2.58 -0.91 19.39
N PHE A 89 -3.60 -0.87 18.54
CA PHE A 89 -3.59 -0.28 17.20
C PHE A 89 -3.42 1.26 17.22
N LEU A 90 -3.90 1.95 18.26
CA LEU A 90 -3.71 3.39 18.42
C LEU A 90 -2.49 3.75 19.29
N ASN A 91 -2.16 2.98 20.34
CA ASN A 91 -1.32 3.52 21.42
C ASN A 91 0.12 3.01 21.57
N MET A 92 0.67 2.06 20.78
CA MET A 92 1.89 1.36 21.25
C MET A 92 3.03 0.98 20.29
N MET A 93 3.09 1.37 19.01
CA MET A 93 4.21 0.89 18.15
C MET A 93 4.75 1.95 17.18
N PRO A 94 5.95 2.52 17.44
CA PRO A 94 6.73 3.25 16.44
C PRO A 94 7.01 2.40 15.18
N GLU A 95 7.24 1.09 15.34
CA GLU A 95 7.65 0.21 14.23
C GLU A 95 6.54 0.00 13.18
N ALA A 96 5.28 0.26 13.54
CA ALA A 96 4.16 0.21 12.61
C ALA A 96 4.27 1.34 11.58
N SER A 97 4.60 2.56 12.03
CA SER A 97 4.78 3.73 11.17
C SER A 97 5.97 3.55 10.23
N ASP A 98 7.08 3.00 10.73
CA ASP A 98 8.32 2.85 9.95
C ASP A 98 8.16 1.94 8.73
N TRP A 99 7.40 0.84 8.83
CA TRP A 99 7.23 -0.09 7.72
C TRP A 99 6.46 0.52 6.55
N VAL A 100 5.35 1.22 6.82
CA VAL A 100 4.56 1.89 5.78
C VAL A 100 5.28 3.14 5.27
N HIS A 101 5.93 3.89 6.16
CA HIS A 101 6.67 5.10 5.82
C HIS A 101 7.91 4.77 4.97
N SER A 102 8.66 3.71 5.26
CA SER A 102 9.79 3.25 4.41
C SER A 102 9.35 2.83 3.01
N ARG A 103 8.08 2.47 2.81
CA ARG A 103 7.47 2.11 1.52
C ARG A 103 6.69 3.24 0.88
N ARG A 104 6.60 4.41 1.50
CA ARG A 104 5.77 5.55 1.06
C ARG A 104 5.94 5.89 -0.41
N ARG A 105 7.18 5.89 -0.90
CA ARG A 105 7.51 6.20 -2.30
C ARG A 105 6.89 5.20 -3.27
N LEU A 106 6.93 3.91 -2.92
CA LEU A 106 6.30 2.84 -3.69
C LEU A 106 4.77 2.95 -3.61
N ILE A 107 4.22 3.19 -2.43
CA ILE A 107 2.77 3.33 -2.20
C ILE A 107 2.21 4.45 -3.07
N LEU A 108 2.78 5.66 -2.96
CA LEU A 108 2.34 6.83 -3.72
C LEU A 108 2.51 6.63 -5.24
N ALA A 109 3.57 5.96 -5.68
CA ALA A 109 3.76 5.64 -7.10
C ALA A 109 2.68 4.68 -7.61
N LEU A 110 2.45 3.57 -6.91
CA LEU A 110 1.49 2.54 -7.32
C LEU A 110 0.04 3.00 -7.20
N TRP A 111 -0.27 3.99 -6.34
CA TRP A 111 -1.59 4.63 -6.32
C TRP A 111 -1.92 5.39 -7.60
N LYS A 112 -0.91 5.86 -8.34
CA LYS A 112 -1.11 6.47 -9.67
C LYS A 112 -1.46 5.44 -10.75
N VAL A 113 -1.35 4.14 -10.46
CA VAL A 113 -1.85 3.07 -11.32
C VAL A 113 -3.28 2.74 -10.92
N ASP A 114 -4.23 3.47 -11.51
CA ASP A 114 -5.67 3.21 -11.38
C ASP A 114 -6.26 2.85 -12.74
N THR A 115 -6.38 1.56 -12.99
CA THR A 115 -6.97 0.98 -14.19
C THR A 115 -8.02 -0.04 -13.80
N ARG A 116 -8.82 -0.52 -14.76
CA ARG A 116 -9.78 -1.60 -14.52
C ARG A 116 -9.17 -2.87 -13.92
N ARG A 117 -7.89 -3.15 -14.18
CA ARG A 117 -7.20 -4.38 -13.73
C ARG A 117 -6.31 -4.18 -12.51
N HIS A 118 -5.80 -2.97 -12.31
CA HIS A 118 -4.77 -2.67 -11.32
C HIS A 118 -5.11 -1.36 -10.61
N HIS A 119 -5.29 -1.41 -9.30
CA HIS A 119 -5.77 -0.27 -8.49
C HIS A 119 -5.36 -0.43 -7.02
N LEU A 120 -4.10 -0.13 -6.68
CA LEU A 120 -3.57 -0.40 -5.33
C LEU A 120 -4.34 0.33 -4.23
N TYR A 121 -4.74 1.58 -4.44
CA TYR A 121 -5.51 2.34 -3.45
C TYR A 121 -6.80 1.62 -3.03
N ARG A 122 -7.59 1.16 -4.02
CA ARG A 122 -8.85 0.42 -3.77
C ARG A 122 -8.59 -0.92 -3.09
N ASP A 123 -7.50 -1.58 -3.47
CA ASP A 123 -7.10 -2.84 -2.85
C ASP A 123 -6.73 -2.67 -1.37
N MET A 124 -5.97 -1.62 -1.04
CA MET A 124 -5.62 -1.28 0.35
C MET A 124 -6.86 -0.91 1.17
N HIS A 125 -7.78 -0.12 0.60
CA HIS A 125 -9.03 0.27 1.25
C HIS A 125 -9.84 -0.98 1.62
N LYS A 126 -10.05 -1.87 0.65
CA LYS A 126 -10.76 -3.13 0.84
C LYS A 126 -10.12 -4.00 1.91
N LEU A 127 -8.79 -4.10 1.93
CA LEU A 127 -8.06 -4.89 2.94
C LEU A 127 -8.26 -4.33 4.36
N ILE A 128 -8.13 -3.02 4.54
CA ILE A 128 -8.37 -2.38 5.85
C ILE A 128 -9.80 -2.62 6.29
N LYS A 129 -10.78 -2.37 5.41
CA LYS A 129 -12.21 -2.56 5.67
C LYS A 129 -12.50 -4.00 6.11
N GLN A 130 -12.02 -4.99 5.37
CA GLN A 130 -12.24 -6.41 5.68
C GLN A 130 -11.62 -6.84 7.00
N GLN A 131 -10.42 -6.36 7.31
CA GLN A 131 -9.74 -6.71 8.56
C GLN A 131 -10.40 -6.05 9.78
N PHE A 132 -10.88 -4.81 9.63
CA PHE A 132 -11.69 -4.17 10.66
C PHE A 132 -13.01 -4.89 10.90
N LEU A 133 -13.73 -5.28 9.85
CA LEU A 133 -14.97 -6.06 9.99
C LEU A 133 -14.72 -7.39 10.68
N HIS A 134 -13.66 -8.11 10.28
CA HIS A 134 -13.28 -9.35 10.95
C HIS A 134 -13.02 -9.13 12.43
N PHE A 135 -12.22 -8.13 12.79
CA PHE A 135 -11.95 -7.77 14.17
C PHE A 135 -13.22 -7.39 14.94
N ALA A 136 -14.09 -6.54 14.38
CA ALA A 136 -15.34 -6.14 15.00
C ALA A 136 -16.18 -7.37 15.38
N HIS A 137 -16.31 -8.35 14.49
CA HIS A 137 -17.04 -9.60 14.76
C HIS A 137 -16.42 -10.51 15.82
N THR A 138 -15.15 -10.32 16.20
CA THR A 138 -14.53 -11.07 17.30
C THR A 138 -14.83 -10.48 18.67
N LEU A 139 -15.37 -9.26 18.75
CA LEU A 139 -15.65 -8.59 20.02
C LEU A 139 -16.91 -9.19 20.68
N PRO A 140 -16.88 -9.48 22.00
CA PRO A 140 -17.98 -10.17 22.68
C PRO A 140 -19.29 -9.35 22.76
N ASN A 141 -19.25 -8.04 22.56
CA ASN A 141 -20.40 -7.13 22.66
C ASN A 141 -20.46 -6.14 21.49
N VAL A 142 -20.44 -6.65 20.26
CA VAL A 142 -20.75 -5.82 19.07
C VAL A 142 -22.14 -5.21 19.26
N SER A 143 -22.22 -3.89 19.51
CA SER A 143 -23.50 -3.23 19.76
C SER A 143 -24.49 -3.52 18.63
N PRO A 144 -25.66 -4.13 18.93
CA PRO A 144 -26.68 -4.35 17.92
C PRO A 144 -27.12 -3.01 17.30
N GLY A 145 -27.31 -2.97 15.98
CA GLY A 145 -27.79 -1.77 15.26
C GLY A 145 -26.71 -0.81 14.75
N LYS A 146 -25.41 -1.11 14.89
CA LYS A 146 -24.34 -0.33 14.24
C LYS A 146 -24.12 -0.78 12.79
N ASP A 147 -23.98 0.18 11.89
CA ASP A 147 -23.53 -0.05 10.51
C ASP A 147 -22.00 -0.19 10.48
N TRP A 148 -21.52 -1.40 10.77
CA TRP A 148 -20.10 -1.71 10.76
C TRP A 148 -19.47 -1.61 9.37
N ASP A 149 -20.26 -1.80 8.30
CA ASP A 149 -19.76 -1.65 6.94
C ASP A 149 -19.39 -0.19 6.67
N TYR A 150 -20.29 0.74 7.01
CA TYR A 150 -20.02 2.18 6.90
C TYR A 150 -18.85 2.62 7.79
N GLN A 151 -18.79 2.15 9.04
CA GLN A 151 -17.69 2.50 9.95
C GLN A 151 -16.33 1.97 9.46
N ALA A 152 -16.31 0.76 8.91
CA ALA A 152 -15.11 0.18 8.31
C ALA A 152 -14.66 0.97 7.07
N ASP A 153 -15.61 1.42 6.26
CA ASP A 153 -15.37 2.27 5.08
C ASP A 153 -14.79 3.64 5.47
N MET A 154 -15.38 4.27 6.48
CA MET A 154 -14.91 5.54 7.05
C MET A 154 -13.49 5.42 7.60
N LEU A 155 -13.21 4.36 8.37
CA LEU A 155 -11.87 4.11 8.92
C LEU A 155 -10.83 3.90 7.80
N ALA A 156 -11.15 3.07 6.80
CA ALA A 156 -10.24 2.83 5.67
C ALA A 156 -9.97 4.13 4.89
N THR A 157 -10.99 4.95 4.68
CA THR A 157 -10.87 6.26 4.03
C THR A 157 -9.99 7.21 4.84
N LEU A 158 -10.21 7.29 6.15
CA LEU A 158 -9.41 8.12 7.06
C LEU A 158 -7.94 7.71 7.02
N ILE A 159 -7.63 6.42 7.19
CA ILE A 159 -6.26 5.90 7.18
C ILE A 159 -5.56 6.21 5.85
N LEU A 160 -6.21 5.94 4.72
CA LEU A 160 -5.60 6.18 3.40
C LEU A 160 -5.47 7.68 3.09
N GLY A 161 -6.42 8.50 3.51
CA GLY A 161 -6.34 9.95 3.41
C GLY A 161 -5.16 10.51 4.20
N SER A 162 -4.98 10.04 5.44
CA SER A 162 -3.83 10.40 6.26
C SER A 162 -2.52 9.90 5.64
N MET A 163 -2.45 8.65 5.18
CA MET A 163 -1.27 8.15 4.45
C MET A 163 -0.92 9.07 3.28
N ASN A 164 -1.90 9.47 2.47
CA ASN A 164 -1.66 10.41 1.37
C ASN A 164 -1.07 11.74 1.86
N TYR A 165 -1.66 12.34 2.90
CA TYR A 165 -1.24 13.63 3.44
C TYR A 165 0.18 13.61 4.00
N PHE A 166 0.49 12.64 4.87
CA PHE A 166 1.79 12.54 5.53
C PHE A 166 2.88 12.09 4.55
N PHE A 167 2.61 11.06 3.75
CA PHE A 167 3.62 10.50 2.84
C PHE A 167 4.02 11.44 1.71
N SER A 168 3.08 12.25 1.19
CA SER A 168 3.39 13.27 0.19
C SER A 168 4.31 14.39 0.72
N ARG A 169 4.41 14.52 2.05
CA ARG A 169 5.28 15.47 2.76
C ARG A 169 6.52 14.83 3.37
N ASP A 170 6.79 13.57 3.04
CA ASP A 170 7.89 12.81 3.62
C ASP A 170 7.79 12.62 5.14
N LEU A 171 6.57 12.66 5.70
CA LEU A 171 6.35 12.50 7.12
C LEU A 171 5.92 11.07 7.48
N PRO A 172 6.34 10.54 8.65
CA PRO A 172 5.77 9.32 9.21
C PRO A 172 4.29 9.51 9.55
N LEU A 173 3.50 8.43 9.47
CA LEU A 173 2.10 8.46 9.85
C LEU A 173 1.96 8.07 11.32
N HIS A 174 1.42 8.96 12.14
CA HIS A 174 1.10 8.68 13.54
C HIS A 174 -0.42 8.66 13.72
N LEU A 175 -1.01 7.47 13.89
CA LEU A 175 -2.46 7.32 14.06
C LEU A 175 -3.03 8.09 15.27
N PRO A 176 -2.32 8.23 16.42
CA PRO A 176 -2.74 9.12 17.50
C PRO A 176 -2.97 10.56 17.05
N GLU A 177 -2.07 11.11 16.22
CA GLU A 177 -2.20 12.47 15.69
C GLU A 177 -3.41 12.59 14.77
N VAL A 178 -3.71 11.56 13.98
CA VAL A 178 -4.91 11.52 13.12
C VAL A 178 -6.18 11.52 13.97
N TYR A 179 -6.23 10.72 15.03
CA TYR A 179 -7.36 10.67 15.95
C TYR A 179 -7.53 12.00 16.69
N GLN A 180 -6.44 12.57 17.19
CA GLN A 180 -6.45 13.87 17.87
C GLN A 180 -6.95 14.97 16.94
N ALA A 181 -6.45 15.03 15.71
CA ALA A 181 -6.93 15.99 14.70
C ALA A 181 -8.43 15.84 14.43
N TRP A 182 -8.93 14.60 14.36
CA TRP A 182 -10.37 14.35 14.20
C TRP A 182 -11.19 14.82 15.42
N ALA A 183 -10.69 14.60 16.64
CA ALA A 183 -11.35 15.06 17.86
C ALA A 183 -11.42 16.58 17.94
N GLU A 184 -10.33 17.29 17.61
CA GLU A 184 -10.27 18.76 17.56
C GLU A 184 -11.26 19.33 16.52
N MET A 185 -11.30 18.75 15.32
CA MET A 185 -12.28 19.16 14.28
C MET A 185 -13.72 18.93 14.73
N SER A 186 -14.00 17.81 15.40
CA SER A 186 -15.35 17.46 15.86
C SER A 186 -15.84 18.43 16.94
N GLN A 187 -14.95 18.89 17.82
CA GLN A 187 -15.28 19.90 18.84
C GLN A 187 -15.69 21.24 18.22
N LEU A 188 -14.97 21.71 17.19
CA LEU A 188 -15.28 22.96 16.49
C LEU A 188 -16.64 22.95 15.79
N LEU A 189 -17.09 21.79 15.30
CA LEU A 189 -18.39 21.66 14.62
C LEU A 189 -19.58 21.65 15.58
N LEU A 190 -19.32 21.51 16.89
CA LEU A 190 -20.33 21.46 17.94
C LEU A 190 -20.42 22.78 18.74
N THR A 191 -19.58 23.76 18.43
CA THR A 191 -19.59 25.14 18.97
C THR A 191 -20.20 26.11 17.98
#